data_AF-A0A293N2Y0-F1
#
_entry.id   AF-A0A293N2Y0-F1
#
_cell.length_a   1.000
_cell.length_b   1.000
_cell.length_c   1.000
_cell.angle_alpha   90.00
_cell.angle_beta   90.00
_cell.angle_gamma   90.00
#
_symmetry.space_group_name_H-M   'P 1'
#
loop_
_entity.id
_entity.type
_entity.pdbx_description
1 polymer ?
#
loop_
_entity_poly.entity_id
_entity_poly.type
_entity_poly.pdbx_seq_one_letter_code
_entity_poly.pdbx_strand_id
1 'polypeptide(L)'
;MTNIDDVVTGFGPWHYGIVAFVFLRGFPCAFFSMSPTFMVPSTVDHWCARPNSLGNWTAEQWRTYGIPKETEAEGALAPEHCMMHVVEEVDGSQVISNASTVECSSWEYDLEDGAHYLTNHFNLVCSRAWLRAASQSFYMAGGLLGCLVFSHISDWYGRKKALAFMIPVSWLSACIMPFSTSFLMYNIGRMAASFAMGGIWNASYTLITECVEAKHRAIASFVASVGWTTGLLILVGFAWYLRNWVHLQIAISLSMLVTGALWL
;
A
#
# COMPACT_ATOMS: atom_id res chain seq x y z
N MET A 1 -2.47 -21.21 35.57
CA MET A 1 -2.26 -21.30 34.10
C MET A 1 -3.54 -21.89 33.54
N THR A 2 -4.27 -21.13 32.73
CA THR A 2 -5.42 -21.63 31.97
C THR A 2 -4.88 -22.50 30.84
N ASN A 3 -5.22 -23.79 30.83
CA ASN A 3 -4.86 -24.67 29.72
C ASN A 3 -5.70 -24.30 28.49
N ILE A 4 -5.13 -24.41 27.29
CA ILE A 4 -5.84 -24.15 26.02
C ILE A 4 -7.09 -25.03 25.89
N ASP A 5 -7.06 -26.25 26.44
CA ASP A 5 -8.17 -27.19 26.39
C ASP A 5 -9.40 -26.71 27.18
N ASP A 6 -9.22 -25.95 28.27
CA ASP A 6 -10.32 -25.34 29.04
C ASP A 6 -11.01 -24.22 28.27
N VAL A 7 -10.30 -23.62 27.30
CA VAL A 7 -10.81 -22.55 26.44
C VAL A 7 -11.62 -23.14 25.29
N VAL A 8 -11.10 -24.21 24.67
CA VAL A 8 -11.73 -24.89 23.52
C VAL A 8 -13.00 -25.62 23.94
N THR A 9 -13.02 -26.24 25.13
CA THR A 9 -14.19 -26.96 25.66
C THR A 9 -15.36 -26.05 26.05
N GLY A 10 -15.10 -24.77 26.36
CA GLY A 10 -16.13 -23.78 26.67
C GLY A 10 -16.79 -23.13 25.45
N PHE A 11 -16.25 -23.31 24.23
CA PHE A 11 -16.75 -22.65 23.04
C PHE A 11 -17.85 -23.44 22.33
N GLY A 12 -19.06 -22.87 22.31
CA GLY A 12 -20.14 -23.33 21.43
C GLY A 12 -19.84 -23.07 19.93
N PRO A 13 -20.56 -23.75 19.00
CA PRO A 13 -20.32 -23.69 17.54
C PRO A 13 -20.25 -22.28 16.94
N TRP A 14 -21.05 -21.34 17.46
CA TRP A 14 -21.07 -19.95 17.00
C TRP A 14 -19.81 -19.15 17.33
N HIS A 15 -19.10 -19.50 18.42
CA HIS A 15 -17.88 -18.79 18.80
C HIS A 15 -16.74 -19.05 17.81
N TYR A 16 -16.66 -20.26 17.25
CA TYR A 16 -15.65 -20.59 16.24
C TYR A 16 -15.76 -19.71 15.00
N GLY A 17 -16.97 -19.37 14.56
CA GLY A 17 -17.18 -18.44 13.46
C GLY A 17 -16.63 -17.04 13.74
N ILE A 18 -16.84 -16.52 14.95
CA ILE A 18 -16.34 -15.19 15.35
C ILE A 18 -14.80 -15.19 15.46
N VAL A 19 -14.23 -16.24 16.07
CA VAL A 19 -12.78 -16.40 16.20
C VAL A 19 -12.12 -16.52 14.82
N ALA A 20 -12.69 -17.31 13.91
CA ALA A 20 -12.23 -17.44 12.54
C ALA A 20 -12.33 -16.11 11.76
N PHE A 21 -13.44 -15.39 11.91
CA PHE A 21 -13.61 -14.07 11.31
C PHE A 21 -12.55 -13.08 11.81
N VAL A 22 -12.30 -13.00 13.12
CA VAL A 22 -11.29 -12.09 13.70
C VAL A 22 -9.89 -12.43 13.20
N PHE A 23 -9.56 -13.72 13.10
CA PHE A 23 -8.28 -14.17 12.55
C PHE A 23 -8.14 -13.80 11.06
N LEU A 24 -9.11 -14.17 10.23
CA LEU A 24 -9.07 -13.98 8.79
C LEU A 24 -9.15 -12.52 8.39
N ARG A 25 -9.89 -11.71 9.15
CA ARG A 25 -9.92 -10.25 9.00
C ARG A 25 -8.54 -9.62 9.17
N GLY A 26 -7.62 -10.24 9.91
CA GLY A 26 -6.23 -9.76 10.03
C GLY A 26 -5.50 -9.67 8.69
N PHE A 27 -5.85 -10.52 7.71
CA PHE A 27 -5.18 -10.65 6.43
C PHE A 27 -5.41 -9.43 5.53
N PRO A 28 -6.67 -9.10 5.16
CA PRO A 28 -6.92 -7.96 4.30
C PRO A 28 -6.53 -6.64 4.97
N CYS A 29 -6.61 -6.54 6.31
CA CYS A 29 -6.12 -5.36 7.02
C CYS A 29 -4.61 -5.21 6.90
N ALA A 30 -3.85 -6.29 7.10
CA ALA A 30 -2.40 -6.30 6.96
C ALA A 30 -1.99 -5.94 5.54
N PHE A 31 -2.67 -6.54 4.56
CA PHE A 31 -2.41 -6.25 3.15
C PHE A 31 -2.70 -4.79 2.81
N PHE A 32 -3.83 -4.25 3.24
CA PHE A 32 -4.19 -2.87 2.93
C PHE A 32 -3.22 -1.87 3.57
N SER A 33 -2.80 -2.13 4.81
CA SER A 33 -1.91 -1.24 5.55
C SER A 33 -0.49 -1.24 5.02
N MET A 34 0.01 -2.39 4.57
CA MET A 34 1.42 -2.57 4.22
C MET A 34 1.68 -2.78 2.73
N SER A 35 0.67 -3.00 1.90
CA SER A 35 0.87 -3.09 0.44
C SER A 35 1.62 -1.90 -0.19
N PRO A 36 1.49 -0.64 0.26
CA PRO A 36 2.25 0.46 -0.34
C PRO A 36 3.76 0.33 -0.17
N THR A 37 4.27 -0.37 0.85
CA THR A 37 5.73 -0.55 1.00
C THR A 37 6.32 -1.36 -0.15
N PHE A 38 5.51 -2.23 -0.76
CA PHE A 38 5.90 -3.03 -1.92
C PHE A 38 5.48 -2.41 -3.25
N MET A 39 4.35 -1.71 -3.28
CA MET A 39 3.87 -1.01 -4.48
C MET A 39 4.64 0.28 -4.77
N VAL A 40 5.25 0.88 -3.75
CA VAL A 40 5.96 2.16 -3.83
C VAL A 40 7.38 1.98 -3.27
N PRO A 41 8.27 1.24 -3.98
CA PRO A 41 9.64 1.08 -3.50
C PRO A 41 10.34 2.45 -3.50
N SER A 42 11.17 2.69 -2.49
CA SER A 42 11.99 3.92 -2.41
C SER A 42 13.20 3.88 -3.34
N THR A 43 13.68 2.68 -3.68
CA THR A 43 14.96 2.42 -4.37
C THR A 43 14.76 1.91 -5.80
N VAL A 44 13.76 2.41 -6.52
CA VAL A 44 13.65 2.08 -7.95
C VAL A 44 14.66 2.92 -8.71
N ASP A 45 15.59 2.28 -9.41
CA ASP A 45 16.53 2.98 -10.26
C ASP A 45 15.78 3.68 -11.39
N HIS A 46 15.92 4.99 -11.42
CA HIS A 46 15.22 5.86 -12.35
C HIS A 46 16.17 6.92 -12.88
N TRP A 47 15.87 7.36 -14.09
CA TRP A 47 16.70 8.26 -14.86
C TRP A 47 15.79 9.21 -15.61
N CYS A 48 16.32 10.36 -15.99
CA CYS A 48 15.58 11.30 -16.80
C CYS A 48 15.38 10.73 -18.20
N ALA A 49 14.14 10.72 -18.69
CA ALA A 49 13.85 10.18 -20.00
C ALA A 49 14.48 11.04 -21.09
N ARG A 50 14.87 10.39 -22.19
CA ARG A 50 15.50 11.07 -23.31
C ARG A 50 14.53 12.07 -23.95
N PRO A 51 14.97 13.30 -24.25
CA PRO A 51 14.19 14.21 -25.08
C PRO A 51 13.90 13.59 -26.45
N ASN A 52 12.68 13.78 -26.96
CA ASN A 52 12.28 13.28 -28.29
C ASN A 52 13.22 13.75 -29.41
N SER A 53 13.88 14.87 -29.19
CA SER A 53 14.84 15.50 -30.09
C SER A 53 16.10 14.64 -30.30
N LEU A 54 16.51 13.85 -29.28
CA LEU A 54 17.70 12.97 -29.26
C LEU A 54 17.36 11.49 -29.53
N GLY A 55 16.27 11.19 -30.24
CA GLY A 55 15.79 9.82 -30.45
C GLY A 55 16.79 8.84 -31.08
N ASN A 56 17.85 9.33 -31.74
CA ASN A 56 18.92 8.50 -32.33
C ASN A 56 19.91 7.93 -31.31
N TRP A 57 19.96 8.47 -30.09
CA TRP A 57 20.90 8.04 -29.06
C TRP A 57 20.43 6.77 -28.39
N THR A 58 21.34 5.89 -27.97
CA THR A 58 21.00 4.74 -27.11
C THR A 58 20.77 5.16 -25.66
N ALA A 59 20.06 4.34 -24.88
CA ALA A 59 19.79 4.62 -23.47
C ALA A 59 21.09 4.72 -22.65
N GLU A 60 22.08 3.87 -22.95
CA GLU A 60 23.39 3.89 -22.29
C GLU A 60 24.19 5.17 -22.59
N GLN A 61 24.19 5.60 -23.85
CA GLN A 61 24.82 6.87 -24.23
C GLN A 61 24.18 8.05 -23.51
N TRP A 62 22.85 8.07 -23.42
CA TRP A 62 22.15 9.11 -22.68
C TRP A 62 22.48 9.11 -21.19
N ARG A 63 22.48 7.95 -20.55
CA ARG A 63 22.85 7.82 -19.13
C ARG A 63 24.28 8.31 -18.86
N THR A 64 25.18 8.17 -19.83
CA THR A 64 26.59 8.55 -19.68
C THR A 64 26.84 10.04 -19.87
N TYR A 65 26.16 10.67 -20.83
CA TYR A 65 26.44 12.05 -21.25
C TYR A 65 25.36 13.06 -20.87
N GLY A 66 24.10 12.65 -20.80
CA GLY A 66 22.95 13.52 -20.53
C GLY A 66 22.68 13.75 -19.05
N ILE A 67 23.25 12.94 -18.17
CA ILE A 67 22.97 12.94 -16.73
C ILE A 67 24.21 13.42 -15.97
N PRO A 68 24.09 14.47 -15.14
CA PRO A 68 25.19 14.97 -14.33
C PRO A 68 25.62 13.92 -13.30
N LYS A 69 26.89 13.95 -12.90
CA LYS A 69 27.43 13.05 -11.87
C LYS A 69 27.62 13.83 -10.58
N GLU A 70 26.99 13.37 -9.51
CA GLU A 70 27.19 13.87 -8.16
C GLU A 70 28.35 13.12 -7.50
N THR A 71 29.09 13.82 -6.66
CA THR A 71 30.13 13.19 -5.84
C THR A 71 29.45 12.64 -4.59
N GLU A 72 29.35 11.32 -4.48
CA GLU A 72 28.83 10.67 -3.27
C GLU A 72 29.72 10.96 -2.06
N ALA A 73 29.18 10.77 -0.85
CA ALA A 73 29.89 10.94 0.41
C ALA A 73 31.17 10.11 0.54
N GLU A 74 31.31 9.03 -0.25
CA GLU A 74 32.51 8.16 -0.31
C GLU A 74 33.52 8.58 -1.39
N GLY A 75 33.28 9.68 -2.12
CA GLY A 75 34.15 10.17 -3.19
C GLY A 75 33.95 9.46 -4.53
N ALA A 76 32.97 8.54 -4.63
CA ALA A 76 32.56 7.93 -5.89
C ALA A 76 31.67 8.91 -6.69
N LEU A 77 31.86 8.96 -8.02
CA LEU A 77 31.00 9.73 -8.91
C LEU A 77 29.79 8.87 -9.30
N ALA A 78 28.65 9.11 -8.65
CA ALA A 78 27.39 8.46 -9.00
C ALA A 78 26.53 9.41 -9.88
N PRO A 79 25.77 8.88 -10.85
CA PRO A 79 24.88 9.70 -11.65
C PRO A 79 23.72 10.25 -10.80
N GLU A 80 23.35 11.51 -11.02
CA GLU A 80 22.16 12.12 -10.40
C GLU A 80 20.87 11.55 -11.00
N HIS A 81 19.87 11.29 -10.16
CA HIS A 81 18.61 10.67 -10.61
C HIS A 81 17.52 11.67 -11.02
N CYS A 82 17.68 12.95 -10.69
CA CYS A 82 16.59 13.95 -10.76
C CYS A 82 16.86 15.16 -11.66
N MET A 83 18.09 15.30 -12.14
CA MET A 83 18.54 16.40 -12.98
C MET A 83 19.09 15.86 -14.29
N MET A 84 19.01 16.67 -15.33
CA MET A 84 19.62 16.38 -16.62
C MET A 84 20.30 17.63 -17.18
N HIS A 85 21.32 17.42 -18.02
CA HIS A 85 21.94 18.51 -18.77
C HIS A 85 20.98 19.10 -19.80
N VAL A 86 21.08 20.41 -19.99
CA VAL A 86 20.27 21.11 -21.01
C VAL A 86 20.73 20.66 -22.39
N VAL A 87 19.77 20.31 -23.24
CA VAL A 87 20.02 20.03 -24.65
C VAL A 87 19.78 21.30 -25.44
N GLU A 88 20.85 21.86 -26.00
CA GLU A 88 20.81 23.07 -26.83
C GLU A 88 20.94 22.68 -28.31
N GLU A 89 20.27 23.42 -29.18
CA GLU A 89 20.40 23.25 -30.63
C GLU A 89 21.39 24.28 -31.16
N VAL A 90 22.54 23.80 -31.66
CA VAL A 90 23.60 24.63 -32.24
C VAL A 90 23.84 24.16 -33.68
N ASP A 91 23.66 25.06 -34.65
CA ASP A 91 23.84 24.77 -36.09
C ASP A 91 23.04 23.54 -36.59
N GLY A 92 21.81 23.36 -36.10
CA GLY A 92 20.93 22.23 -36.46
C GLY A 92 21.36 20.89 -35.88
N SER A 93 22.39 20.87 -35.03
CA SER A 93 22.85 19.71 -34.26
C SER A 93 22.52 19.90 -32.79
N GLN A 94 21.98 18.86 -32.15
CA GLN A 94 21.67 18.91 -30.72
C GLN A 94 22.91 18.56 -29.91
N VAL A 95 23.29 19.47 -29.01
CA VAL A 95 24.48 19.36 -28.18
C VAL A 95 24.05 19.42 -26.72
N ILE A 96 24.69 18.60 -25.88
CA ILE A 96 24.47 18.58 -24.44
C ILE A 96 25.35 19.66 -23.81
N SER A 97 24.74 20.63 -23.14
CA SER A 97 25.44 21.69 -22.42
C SER A 97 25.75 21.26 -21.00
N ASN A 98 27.04 21.04 -20.69
CA ASN A 98 27.49 20.64 -19.35
C ASN A 98 27.43 21.79 -18.32
N ALA A 99 27.17 23.04 -18.76
CA ALA A 99 27.19 24.22 -17.90
C ALA A 99 25.89 24.45 -17.13
N SER A 100 24.78 23.89 -17.60
CA SER A 100 23.46 24.07 -17.01
C SER A 100 22.72 22.73 -16.83
N THR A 101 22.02 22.61 -15.71
CA THR A 101 21.22 21.45 -15.33
C THR A 101 19.77 21.86 -15.11
N VAL A 102 18.83 21.04 -15.55
CA VAL A 102 17.38 21.26 -15.40
C VAL A 102 16.70 20.05 -14.78
N GLU A 103 15.58 20.30 -14.08
CA GLU A 103 14.74 19.24 -13.52
C GLU A 103 14.10 18.40 -14.63
N CYS A 104 13.97 17.10 -14.36
CA CYS A 104 13.47 16.15 -15.34
C CYS A 104 11.94 16.21 -15.45
N SER A 105 11.45 16.24 -16.70
CA SER A 105 10.01 16.30 -17.02
C SER A 105 9.37 14.92 -17.17
N SER A 106 10.17 13.93 -17.56
CA SER A 106 9.78 12.54 -17.74
C SER A 106 10.90 11.61 -17.25
N TRP A 107 10.53 10.36 -16.91
CA TRP A 107 11.44 9.40 -16.29
C TRP A 107 11.43 8.05 -17.02
N GLU A 108 12.60 7.46 -17.17
CA GLU A 108 12.82 6.08 -17.57
C GLU A 108 13.21 5.28 -16.30
N TYR A 109 12.55 4.14 -16.08
CA TYR A 109 12.80 3.28 -14.92
C TYR A 109 13.49 2.00 -15.37
N ASP A 110 14.52 1.58 -14.63
CA ASP A 110 15.10 0.25 -14.79
C ASP A 110 14.31 -0.73 -13.93
N LEU A 111 13.54 -1.60 -14.57
CA LEU A 111 12.60 -2.50 -13.90
C LEU A 111 12.93 -3.93 -14.31
N GLU A 112 12.92 -4.84 -13.34
CA GLU A 112 12.96 -6.27 -13.64
C GLU A 112 11.76 -6.68 -14.51
N ASP A 113 11.94 -7.71 -15.34
CA ASP A 113 10.91 -8.19 -16.26
C ASP A 113 9.56 -8.42 -15.56
N GLY A 114 8.53 -7.72 -16.04
CA GLY A 114 7.15 -7.82 -15.55
C GLY A 114 6.82 -7.00 -14.29
N ALA A 115 7.77 -6.23 -13.74
CA ALA A 115 7.50 -5.33 -12.61
C ALA A 115 6.79 -4.04 -13.04
N HIS A 116 5.68 -3.73 -12.38
CA HIS A 116 4.94 -2.49 -12.60
C HIS A 116 4.47 -1.94 -11.25
N TYR A 117 5.14 -0.89 -10.79
CA TYR A 117 4.94 -0.32 -9.46
C TYR A 117 4.04 0.92 -9.50
N LEU A 118 3.48 1.32 -8.36
CA LEU A 118 2.72 2.56 -8.29
C LEU A 118 3.64 3.79 -8.49
N THR A 119 4.92 3.66 -8.10
CA THR A 119 5.96 4.70 -8.31
C THR A 119 6.16 5.02 -9.79
N ASN A 120 6.30 3.99 -10.65
CA ASN A 120 6.56 4.20 -12.08
C ASN A 120 5.31 4.70 -12.81
N HIS A 121 4.12 4.27 -12.36
CA HIS A 121 2.86 4.62 -13.01
C HIS A 121 2.49 6.10 -12.81
N PHE A 122 2.74 6.64 -11.62
CA PHE A 122 2.42 8.03 -11.28
C PHE A 122 3.63 8.97 -11.18
N ASN A 123 4.83 8.48 -11.50
CA ASN A 123 6.09 9.22 -11.39
C ASN A 123 6.31 9.86 -10.01
N LEU A 124 6.34 9.02 -8.98
CA LEU A 124 6.45 9.44 -7.57
C LEU A 124 7.92 9.59 -7.10
N VAL A 125 8.78 10.13 -7.97
CA VAL A 125 10.21 10.32 -7.74
C VAL A 125 10.57 11.80 -7.66
N CYS A 126 11.79 12.13 -7.21
CA CYS A 126 12.34 13.49 -7.18
C CYS A 126 11.41 14.50 -6.49
N SER A 127 11.00 15.58 -7.16
CA SER A 127 10.10 16.61 -6.62
C SER A 127 8.73 16.09 -6.17
N ARG A 128 8.33 14.89 -6.63
CA ARG A 128 7.10 14.19 -6.26
C ARG A 128 7.31 13.07 -5.24
N ALA A 129 8.53 12.85 -4.75
CA ALA A 129 8.84 11.80 -3.78
C ALA A 129 8.04 11.94 -2.46
N TRP A 130 7.74 13.17 -2.04
CA TRP A 130 6.99 13.47 -0.81
C TRP A 130 5.54 12.96 -0.86
N LEU A 131 4.96 12.81 -2.06
CA LEU A 131 3.59 12.31 -2.24
C LEU A 131 3.42 10.88 -1.70
N ARG A 132 4.51 10.10 -1.65
CA ARG A 132 4.53 8.76 -1.07
C ARG A 132 4.26 8.81 0.44
N ALA A 133 4.93 9.70 1.15
CA ALA A 133 4.71 9.92 2.58
C ALA A 133 3.31 10.51 2.83
N ALA A 134 2.87 11.46 2.01
CA ALA A 134 1.53 12.02 2.10
C ALA A 134 0.44 10.95 1.95
N SER A 135 0.62 9.97 1.06
CA SER A 135 -0.31 8.84 0.92
C SER A 135 -0.47 8.03 2.21
N GLN A 136 0.62 7.82 2.93
CA GLN A 136 0.57 7.16 4.24
C GLN A 136 -0.18 8.01 5.27
N SER A 137 -0.01 9.33 5.24
CA SER A 137 -0.75 10.25 6.11
C SER A 137 -2.27 10.21 5.81
N PHE A 138 -2.68 10.21 4.54
CA PHE A 138 -4.10 10.06 4.16
C PHE A 138 -4.69 8.73 4.67
N TYR A 139 -3.94 7.64 4.57
CA TYR A 139 -4.34 6.35 5.11
C TYR A 139 -4.56 6.41 6.62
N MET A 140 -3.61 6.98 7.39
CA MET A 140 -3.73 7.10 8.84
C MET A 140 -4.88 8.04 9.26
N ALA A 141 -5.06 9.16 8.55
CA ALA A 141 -6.14 10.10 8.80
C ALA A 141 -7.51 9.45 8.58
N GLY A 142 -7.68 8.72 7.48
CA GLY A 142 -8.88 7.94 7.20
C GLY A 142 -9.17 6.93 8.32
N GLY A 143 -8.15 6.17 8.73
CA GLY A 143 -8.26 5.18 9.80
C GLY A 143 -8.67 5.79 11.14
N LEU A 144 -8.06 6.91 11.53
CA LEU A 144 -8.40 7.63 12.76
C LEU A 144 -9.85 8.11 12.76
N LEU A 145 -10.28 8.78 11.68
CA LEU A 145 -11.67 9.24 11.53
C LEU A 145 -12.64 8.06 11.54
N GLY A 146 -12.24 6.96 10.91
CA GLY A 146 -12.99 5.71 10.86
C GLY A 146 -13.20 5.13 12.24
N CYS A 147 -12.14 5.01 13.03
CA CYS A 147 -12.19 4.57 14.41
C CYS A 147 -13.16 5.43 15.23
N LEU A 148 -13.10 6.76 15.14
CA LEU A 148 -13.97 7.65 15.91
C LEU A 148 -15.44 7.48 15.51
N VAL A 149 -15.75 7.59 14.22
CA VAL A 149 -17.14 7.56 13.72
C VAL A 149 -17.76 6.18 13.92
N PHE A 150 -17.07 5.12 13.49
CA PHE A 150 -17.64 3.78 13.50
C PHE A 150 -17.64 3.12 14.87
N SER A 151 -16.78 3.54 15.81
CA SER A 151 -16.90 3.06 17.20
C SER A 151 -18.23 3.49 17.80
N HIS A 152 -18.61 4.77 17.66
CA HIS A 152 -19.91 5.27 18.12
C HIS A 152 -21.09 4.59 17.42
N ILE A 153 -21.03 4.45 16.09
CA ILE A 153 -22.08 3.75 15.33
C ILE A 153 -22.22 2.29 15.79
N SER A 154 -21.10 1.60 16.06
CA SER A 154 -21.11 0.21 16.49
C SER A 154 -21.76 0.02 17.86
N ASP A 155 -21.62 1.01 18.75
CA ASP A 155 -22.20 0.97 20.09
C ASP A 155 -23.71 1.28 20.06
N TRP A 156 -24.18 2.11 19.12
CA TRP A 156 -25.62 2.46 19.00
C TRP A 156 -26.44 1.44 18.21
N TYR A 157 -25.96 1.02 17.04
CA TYR A 157 -26.70 0.13 16.13
C TYR A 157 -26.37 -1.35 16.34
N GLY A 158 -25.40 -1.64 17.20
CA GLY A 158 -24.88 -2.96 17.47
C GLY A 158 -23.73 -3.34 16.52
N ARG A 159 -22.68 -3.95 17.10
CA ARG A 159 -21.45 -4.31 16.39
C ARG A 159 -21.70 -5.17 15.17
N LYS A 160 -22.67 -6.10 15.24
CA LYS A 160 -22.93 -7.05 14.15
C LYS A 160 -23.40 -6.33 12.87
N LYS A 161 -24.36 -5.41 13.02
CA LYS A 161 -24.91 -4.62 11.91
C LYS A 161 -23.90 -3.61 11.39
N ALA A 162 -23.15 -3.00 12.29
CA ALA A 162 -22.11 -2.04 11.93
C ALA A 162 -21.02 -2.70 11.06
N LEU A 163 -20.54 -3.89 11.43
CA LEU A 163 -19.58 -4.67 10.61
C LEU A 163 -20.15 -5.04 9.24
N ALA A 164 -21.42 -5.45 9.18
CA ALA A 164 -22.09 -5.77 7.92
C ALA A 164 -22.17 -4.58 6.96
N PHE A 165 -22.18 -3.34 7.47
CA PHE A 165 -22.14 -2.13 6.66
C PHE A 165 -20.70 -1.73 6.26
N MET A 166 -19.74 -1.83 7.18
CA MET A 166 -18.36 -1.39 6.92
C MET A 166 -17.64 -2.29 5.90
N ILE A 167 -17.86 -3.61 5.93
CA ILE A 167 -17.15 -4.55 5.05
C ILE A 167 -17.41 -4.26 3.56
N PRO A 168 -18.66 -4.11 3.08
CA PRO A 168 -18.93 -3.71 1.70
C PRO A 168 -18.31 -2.37 1.32
N VAL A 169 -18.33 -1.38 2.23
CA VAL A 169 -17.74 -0.06 1.98
C VAL A 169 -16.22 -0.16 1.78
N SER A 170 -15.52 -0.92 2.63
CA SER A 170 -14.10 -1.22 2.47
C SER A 170 -13.83 -1.95 1.15
N TRP A 171 -14.63 -2.96 0.81
CA TRP A 171 -14.47 -3.75 -0.40
C TRP A 171 -14.66 -2.93 -1.68
N LEU A 172 -15.75 -2.16 -1.77
CA LEU A 172 -16.02 -1.26 -2.91
C LEU A 172 -14.89 -0.24 -3.09
N SER A 173 -14.42 0.35 -1.99
CA SER A 173 -13.30 1.29 -2.02
C SER A 173 -12.01 0.62 -2.52
N ALA A 174 -11.77 -0.63 -2.13
CA ALA A 174 -10.63 -1.41 -2.61
C ALA A 174 -10.71 -1.74 -4.11
N CYS A 175 -11.90 -2.04 -4.63
CA CYS A 175 -12.13 -2.27 -6.05
C CYS A 175 -11.91 -1.02 -6.92
N ILE A 176 -12.10 0.19 -6.39
CA ILE A 176 -11.93 1.44 -7.16
C ILE A 176 -10.44 1.78 -7.37
N MET A 177 -9.57 1.46 -6.42
CA MET A 177 -8.14 1.80 -6.48
C MET A 177 -7.38 1.31 -7.73
N PRO A 178 -7.53 0.06 -8.21
CA PRO A 178 -6.84 -0.40 -9.43
C PRO A 178 -7.26 0.36 -10.70
N PHE A 179 -8.46 0.98 -10.71
CA PHE A 179 -8.94 1.80 -11.83
C PHE A 179 -8.59 3.28 -11.70
N SER A 180 -7.73 3.64 -10.74
CA SER A 180 -7.36 5.04 -10.53
C SER A 180 -6.54 5.59 -11.69
N THR A 181 -7.02 6.69 -12.27
CA THR A 181 -6.32 7.41 -13.36
C THR A 181 -5.39 8.51 -12.85
N SER A 182 -5.51 8.86 -11.56
CA SER A 182 -4.67 9.85 -10.90
C SER A 182 -4.27 9.38 -9.51
N PHE A 183 -3.10 9.85 -9.06
CA PHE A 183 -2.62 9.55 -7.71
C PHE A 183 -3.57 10.09 -6.63
N LEU A 184 -4.26 11.21 -6.88
CA LEU A 184 -5.26 11.74 -5.95
C LEU A 184 -6.47 10.80 -5.82
N MET A 185 -6.98 10.27 -6.94
CA MET A 185 -8.07 9.29 -6.92
C MET A 185 -7.68 8.03 -6.16
N TYR A 186 -6.45 7.54 -6.35
CA TYR A 186 -5.90 6.45 -5.56
C TYR A 186 -5.91 6.76 -4.06
N ASN A 187 -5.44 7.94 -3.65
CA ASN A 187 -5.39 8.33 -2.24
C ASN A 187 -6.77 8.50 -1.60
N ILE A 188 -7.75 9.04 -2.34
CA ILE A 188 -9.13 9.16 -1.85
C ILE A 188 -9.74 7.76 -1.64
N GLY A 189 -9.58 6.85 -2.61
CA GLY A 189 -10.03 5.46 -2.47
C GLY A 189 -9.36 4.76 -1.28
N ARG A 190 -8.06 4.98 -1.11
CA ARG A 190 -7.28 4.45 0.01
C ARG A 190 -7.74 5.01 1.36
N MET A 191 -8.04 6.30 1.43
CA MET A 191 -8.55 6.96 2.64
C MET A 191 -9.95 6.43 2.99
N ALA A 192 -10.84 6.29 2.00
CA ALA A 192 -12.19 5.74 2.19
C ALA A 192 -12.18 4.28 2.68
N ALA A 193 -11.31 3.46 2.09
CA ALA A 193 -11.12 2.09 2.53
C ALA A 193 -10.56 2.01 3.97
N SER A 194 -9.58 2.86 4.30
CA SER A 194 -9.01 2.97 5.66
C SER A 194 -10.04 3.42 6.70
N PHE A 195 -10.92 4.35 6.31
CA PHE A 195 -12.02 4.82 7.14
C PHE A 195 -12.94 3.67 7.56
N ALA A 196 -13.36 2.82 6.63
CA ALA A 196 -14.13 1.63 6.98
C ALA A 196 -13.28 0.59 7.73
N MET A 197 -12.00 0.43 7.39
CA MET A 197 -11.08 -0.52 8.02
C MET A 197 -10.86 -0.26 9.52
N GLY A 198 -10.71 1.02 9.91
CA GLY A 198 -10.53 1.43 11.30
C GLY A 198 -11.73 1.04 12.17
N GLY A 199 -12.94 1.20 11.64
CA GLY A 199 -14.17 0.72 12.28
C GLY A 199 -14.22 -0.80 12.40
N ILE A 200 -13.87 -1.52 11.33
CA ILE A 200 -13.80 -2.99 11.35
C ILE A 200 -12.80 -3.47 12.41
N TRP A 201 -11.67 -2.77 12.60
CA TRP A 201 -10.67 -3.11 13.62
C TRP A 201 -11.27 -3.11 15.01
N ASN A 202 -11.83 -1.98 15.41
CA ASN A 202 -12.37 -1.83 16.75
C ASN A 202 -13.60 -2.70 16.96
N ALA A 203 -14.55 -2.70 16.02
CA ALA A 203 -15.79 -3.46 16.19
C ALA A 203 -15.55 -4.98 16.24
N SER A 204 -14.64 -5.53 15.42
CA SER A 204 -14.30 -6.97 15.46
C SER A 204 -13.55 -7.36 16.72
N TYR A 205 -12.60 -6.53 17.17
CA TYR A 205 -11.86 -6.76 18.41
C TYR A 205 -12.79 -6.72 19.62
N THR A 206 -13.67 -5.73 19.71
CA THR A 206 -14.58 -5.65 20.86
C THR A 206 -15.59 -6.78 20.83
N LEU A 207 -16.10 -7.18 19.67
CA LEU A 207 -17.00 -8.33 19.52
C LEU A 207 -16.39 -9.62 20.09
N ILE A 208 -15.15 -9.95 19.74
CA ILE A 208 -14.51 -11.15 20.28
C ILE A 208 -14.31 -11.05 21.80
N THR A 209 -13.98 -9.87 22.33
CA THR A 209 -13.81 -9.68 23.79
C THR A 209 -15.12 -9.70 24.59
N GLU A 210 -16.26 -9.42 23.95
CA GLU A 210 -17.60 -9.53 24.51
C GLU A 210 -18.08 -11.00 24.50
N CYS A 211 -17.68 -11.77 23.49
CA CYS A 211 -18.04 -13.18 23.37
C CYS A 211 -17.20 -14.12 24.24
N VAL A 212 -16.06 -13.68 24.75
CA VAL A 212 -15.20 -14.47 25.63
C VAL A 212 -15.30 -14.01 27.08
N GLU A 213 -15.23 -14.97 28.00
CA GLU A 213 -15.14 -14.68 29.43
C GLU A 213 -13.87 -13.87 29.75
N ALA A 214 -13.91 -13.06 30.81
CA ALA A 214 -12.82 -12.13 31.17
C ALA A 214 -11.44 -12.81 31.27
N LYS A 215 -11.38 -14.07 31.74
CA LYS A 215 -10.16 -14.87 31.84
C LYS A 215 -9.52 -15.23 30.49
N HIS A 216 -10.27 -15.20 29.39
CA HIS A 216 -9.80 -15.59 28.05
C HIS A 216 -9.60 -14.41 27.10
N ARG A 217 -9.82 -13.17 27.55
CA ARG A 217 -9.65 -11.97 26.71
C ARG A 217 -8.24 -11.83 26.14
N ALA A 218 -7.21 -12.22 26.91
CA ALA A 218 -5.83 -12.22 26.42
C ALA A 218 -5.63 -13.13 25.21
N ILE A 219 -6.31 -14.29 25.17
CA ILE A 219 -6.25 -15.23 24.05
C ILE A 219 -6.97 -14.65 22.82
N ALA A 220 -8.12 -13.98 23.01
CA ALA A 220 -8.79 -13.29 21.92
C ALA A 220 -7.90 -12.21 21.28
N SER A 221 -7.20 -11.41 22.10
CA SER A 221 -6.23 -10.42 21.61
C SER A 221 -5.05 -11.07 20.89
N PHE A 222 -4.57 -12.21 21.40
CA PHE A 222 -3.51 -12.97 20.77
C PHE A 222 -3.93 -13.49 19.39
N VAL A 223 -5.12 -14.09 19.26
CA VAL A 223 -5.64 -14.58 17.96
C VAL A 223 -5.73 -13.45 16.93
N ALA A 224 -6.25 -12.28 17.31
CA ALA A 224 -6.31 -11.12 16.42
C ALA A 224 -4.91 -10.67 15.96
N SER A 225 -3.93 -10.68 16.87
CA SER A 225 -2.54 -10.30 16.58
C SER A 225 -1.83 -11.30 15.67
N VAL A 226 -2.06 -12.60 15.89
CA VAL A 226 -1.52 -13.67 15.02
C VAL A 226 -2.13 -13.60 13.63
N GLY A 227 -3.44 -13.32 13.51
CA GLY A 227 -4.10 -13.12 12.21
C GLY A 227 -3.47 -11.99 11.40
N TRP A 228 -3.21 -10.84 12.03
CA TRP A 228 -2.50 -9.73 11.40
C TRP A 228 -1.06 -10.09 10.99
N THR A 229 -0.30 -10.71 11.89
CA THR A 229 1.10 -11.08 11.63
C THR A 229 1.22 -12.11 10.51
N THR A 230 0.32 -13.09 10.48
CA THR A 230 0.24 -14.09 9.41
C THR A 230 -0.11 -13.43 8.08
N GLY A 231 -1.04 -12.46 8.09
CA GLY A 231 -1.33 -11.61 6.95
C GLY A 231 -0.08 -10.87 6.44
N LEU A 232 0.74 -10.30 7.30
CA LEU A 232 1.98 -9.63 6.88
C LEU A 232 2.95 -10.59 6.17
N LEU A 233 3.14 -11.80 6.71
CA LEU A 233 4.04 -12.79 6.09
C LEU A 233 3.53 -13.24 4.72
N ILE A 234 2.22 -13.45 4.59
CA ILE A 234 1.59 -13.82 3.32
C ILE A 234 1.69 -12.67 2.30
N LEU A 235 1.57 -11.42 2.75
CA LEU A 235 1.74 -10.24 1.88
C LEU A 235 3.14 -10.20 1.26
N VAL A 236 4.19 -10.52 2.02
CA VAL A 236 5.57 -10.57 1.50
C VAL A 236 5.67 -11.58 0.35
N GLY A 237 5.07 -12.76 0.52
CA GLY A 237 5.01 -13.79 -0.53
C GLY A 237 4.24 -13.31 -1.76
N PHE A 238 3.07 -12.68 -1.56
CA PHE A 238 2.31 -12.09 -2.67
C PHE A 238 3.07 -10.95 -3.36
N ALA A 239 3.78 -10.10 -2.64
CA ALA A 239 4.55 -9.00 -3.23
C ALA A 239 5.73 -9.51 -4.06
N TRP A 240 6.36 -10.61 -3.65
CA TRP A 240 7.43 -11.24 -4.41
C TRP A 240 6.92 -11.85 -5.73
N TYR A 241 5.75 -12.50 -5.70
CA TYR A 241 5.13 -13.15 -6.87
C TYR A 241 4.39 -12.16 -7.79
N LEU A 242 3.58 -11.27 -7.21
CA LEU A 242 2.77 -10.26 -7.90
C LEU A 242 3.51 -8.92 -7.90
N ARG A 243 4.42 -8.75 -8.85
CA ARG A 243 5.21 -7.52 -9.02
C ARG A 243 4.46 -6.38 -9.71
N ASN A 244 3.20 -6.62 -10.10
CA ASN A 244 2.30 -5.60 -10.64
C ASN A 244 1.38 -5.10 -9.53
N TRP A 245 1.41 -3.79 -9.26
CA TRP A 245 0.62 -3.16 -8.22
C TRP A 245 -0.89 -3.36 -8.42
N VAL A 246 -1.38 -3.43 -9.66
CA VAL A 246 -2.80 -3.65 -9.97
C VAL A 246 -3.23 -5.06 -9.55
N HIS A 247 -2.43 -6.07 -9.90
CA HIS A 247 -2.71 -7.46 -9.51
C HIS A 247 -2.67 -7.63 -7.98
N LEU A 248 -1.70 -6.98 -7.33
CA LEU A 248 -1.63 -6.99 -5.88
C LEU A 248 -2.86 -6.31 -5.26
N GLN A 249 -3.33 -5.16 -5.78
CA GLN A 249 -4.58 -4.52 -5.32
C GLN A 249 -5.81 -5.41 -5.53
N ILE A 250 -5.92 -6.11 -6.65
CA ILE A 250 -7.02 -7.06 -6.91
C ILE A 250 -6.99 -8.21 -5.88
N ALA A 251 -5.81 -8.74 -5.56
CA ALA A 251 -5.67 -9.78 -4.52
C ALA A 251 -6.13 -9.28 -3.14
N ILE A 252 -5.87 -8.01 -2.81
CA ILE A 252 -6.36 -7.37 -1.58
C ILE A 252 -7.88 -7.30 -1.58
N SER A 253 -8.48 -6.82 -2.67
CA SER A 253 -9.94 -6.76 -2.82
C SER A 253 -10.59 -8.15 -2.69
N LEU A 254 -9.96 -9.18 -3.25
CA LEU A 254 -10.44 -10.56 -3.12
C LEU A 254 -10.35 -11.06 -1.67
N SER A 255 -9.26 -10.77 -0.96
CA SER A 255 -9.12 -11.14 0.46
C SER A 255 -10.18 -10.48 1.36
N MET A 256 -10.62 -9.27 1.00
CA MET A 256 -11.75 -8.62 1.67
C MET A 256 -13.09 -9.29 1.36
N LEU A 257 -13.30 -9.71 0.11
CA LEU A 257 -14.52 -10.40 -0.28
C LEU A 257 -14.70 -11.71 0.50
N VAL A 258 -13.62 -12.49 0.67
CA VAL A 258 -13.64 -13.74 1.45
C VAL A 258 -14.00 -13.45 2.91
N THR A 259 -13.44 -12.39 3.49
CA THR A 259 -13.76 -11.97 4.86
C THR A 259 -15.23 -11.54 5.00
N GLY A 260 -15.78 -10.84 4.01
CA GLY A 260 -17.19 -10.47 3.98
C GLY A 260 -18.13 -11.66 3.80
N ALA A 261 -17.76 -12.62 2.96
CA ALA A 261 -18.54 -13.84 2.75
C ALA A 261 -18.62 -14.72 4.01
N LEU A 262 -17.60 -14.70 4.86
CA LEU A 262 -17.59 -15.41 6.14
C LEU A 262 -18.46 -14.74 7.21
N TRP A 263 -18.79 -13.47 7.02
CA TRP A 263 -19.55 -12.68 7.99
C TRP A 263 -21.07 -12.73 7.75
N LEU A 264 -21.48 -12.92 6.49
CA LEU A 264 -22.88 -13.08 6.08
C LEU A 264 -23.40 -14.47 6.45
#